data_AF-X0ZWZ4-F1
#
_entry.id   AF-X0ZWZ4-F1
#
_cell.length_a   1.000
_cell.length_b   1.000
_cell.length_c   1.000
_cell.angle_alpha   90.00
_cell.angle_beta   90.00
_cell.angle_gamma   90.00
#
_symmetry.space_group_name_H-M   'P 1'
#
loop_
_entity.id
_entity.type
_entity.pdbx_description
1 polymer ?
#
loop_
_entity_poly.entity_id
_entity_poly.type
_entity_poly.pdbx_seq_one_letter_code
_entity_poly.pdbx_strand_id
1 'polypeptide(L)'
;QSALMVFLKNQGLSINNPADKDHFKHCYPIFAQRNKSLKRVLYVYGDLWSAARSHFRRNWVSTQVQKLQGTFRNGNINTFASEVIKRGEEPIGMKKHFMAWSDAAETPQFKNKILFVTLEDLSNQQVSDFLGIVGPSMSNFQIKPRNRYQNDQHFTKAKEILKTHTATLRKRAININKRKKT
;
A
#
# COMPACT_ATOMS: atom_id res chain seq x y z
N GLN A 1 0.83 -8.37 -14.21
CA GLN A 1 1.37 -8.67 -12.86
C GLN A 1 2.35 -7.55 -12.48
N SER A 2 2.45 -7.12 -11.21
CA SER A 2 3.36 -6.02 -10.84
C SER A 2 4.82 -6.48 -10.77
N ALA A 3 5.77 -5.58 -11.06
CA ALA A 3 7.21 -5.90 -11.06
C ALA A 3 7.70 -6.51 -9.73
N LEU A 4 7.19 -6.01 -8.60
CA LEU A 4 7.50 -6.57 -7.28
C LEU A 4 7.03 -8.02 -7.15
N MET A 5 5.84 -8.36 -7.63
CA MET A 5 5.34 -9.74 -7.53
C MET A 5 6.14 -10.70 -8.41
N VAL A 6 6.58 -10.25 -9.59
CA VAL A 6 7.48 -11.05 -10.45
C VAL A 6 8.82 -11.25 -9.73
N PHE A 7 9.39 -10.20 -9.15
CA PHE A 7 10.64 -10.29 -8.40
C PHE A 7 10.54 -11.27 -7.23
N LEU A 8 9.52 -11.13 -6.37
CA LEU A 8 9.33 -12.01 -5.20
C LEU A 8 9.15 -13.47 -5.61
N LYS A 9 8.42 -13.74 -6.70
CA LYS A 9 8.27 -15.09 -7.25
C LYS A 9 9.63 -15.68 -7.67
N ASN A 10 10.48 -14.87 -8.31
CA ASN A 10 11.82 -15.30 -8.73
C ASN A 10 12.76 -15.57 -7.54
N GLN A 11 12.47 -15.00 -6.36
CA GLN A 11 13.15 -15.32 -5.11
C GLN A 11 12.60 -16.59 -4.42
N GLY A 12 11.75 -17.37 -5.09
CA GLY A 12 11.16 -18.59 -4.54
C GLY A 12 10.06 -18.36 -3.50
N LEU A 13 9.60 -17.12 -3.33
CA LEU A 13 8.52 -16.83 -2.39
C LEU A 13 7.17 -17.25 -2.98
N SER A 14 6.46 -18.11 -2.25
CA SER A 14 5.05 -18.37 -2.48
C SER A 14 4.22 -17.16 -2.03
N ILE A 15 4.12 -16.20 -2.95
CA ILE A 15 3.21 -15.08 -2.85
C ILE A 15 1.80 -15.56 -3.23
N ASN A 16 0.76 -14.89 -2.72
CA ASN A 16 -0.64 -15.22 -3.00
C ASN A 16 -0.86 -15.65 -4.46
N ASN A 17 -1.66 -16.71 -4.63
CA ASN A 17 -1.91 -17.46 -5.87
C ASN A 17 -1.54 -16.66 -7.15
N PRO A 18 -0.58 -17.12 -7.96
CA PRO A 18 -0.20 -16.45 -9.20
C PRO A 18 -1.37 -16.22 -10.18
N ALA A 19 -2.41 -17.05 -10.09
CA ALA A 19 -3.66 -16.93 -10.84
C ALA A 19 -4.71 -16.03 -10.16
N ASP A 20 -4.50 -15.65 -8.90
CA ASP A 20 -5.33 -14.67 -8.21
C ASP A 20 -5.00 -13.25 -8.73
N LYS A 21 -5.82 -12.82 -9.68
CA LYS A 21 -5.81 -11.53 -10.38
C LYS A 21 -6.19 -10.36 -9.45
N ASP A 22 -5.50 -10.19 -8.33
CA ASP A 22 -5.63 -9.07 -7.37
C ASP A 22 -6.69 -9.19 -6.25
N HIS A 23 -7.12 -10.38 -5.83
CA HIS A 23 -8.03 -10.49 -4.67
C HIS A 23 -7.30 -10.39 -3.33
N PHE A 24 -6.18 -11.10 -3.13
CA PHE A 24 -5.45 -11.00 -1.86
C PHE A 24 -4.57 -9.74 -1.70
N LYS A 25 -4.10 -9.10 -2.79
CA LYS A 25 -3.21 -7.93 -2.72
C LYS A 25 -3.86 -6.68 -2.14
N HIS A 26 -5.19 -6.65 -2.15
CA HIS A 26 -6.02 -5.52 -1.70
C HIS A 26 -7.15 -5.99 -0.77
N CYS A 27 -6.97 -7.14 -0.11
CA CYS A 27 -7.97 -7.64 0.82
C CYS A 27 -7.86 -6.92 2.18
N TYR A 28 -9.00 -6.73 2.84
CA TYR A 28 -9.04 -6.33 4.24
C TYR A 28 -8.50 -7.44 5.15
N PRO A 29 -7.94 -7.10 6.33
CA PRO A 29 -7.40 -8.07 7.27
C PRO A 29 -8.43 -9.14 7.67
N ILE A 30 -9.72 -8.81 7.77
CA ILE A 30 -10.78 -9.79 8.11
C ILE A 30 -10.82 -11.00 7.15
N PHE A 31 -10.49 -10.82 5.87
CA PHE A 31 -10.40 -11.91 4.91
C PHE A 31 -9.10 -12.69 5.06
N ALA A 32 -8.01 -12.01 5.35
CA ALA A 32 -6.71 -12.61 5.66
C ALA A 32 -6.76 -13.44 6.97
N GLN A 33 -7.55 -13.04 7.96
CA GLN A 33 -7.73 -13.77 9.22
C GLN A 33 -8.30 -15.17 9.02
N ARG A 34 -9.12 -15.37 7.98
CA ARG A 34 -9.71 -16.67 7.64
C ARG A 34 -8.68 -17.63 7.05
N ASN A 35 -7.55 -17.11 6.58
CA ASN A 35 -6.49 -17.91 6.00
C ASN A 35 -5.48 -18.36 7.07
N LYS A 36 -5.66 -19.59 7.57
CA LYS A 36 -4.76 -20.21 8.56
C LYS A 36 -3.32 -20.41 8.05
N SER A 37 -3.09 -20.45 6.73
CA SER A 37 -1.76 -20.65 6.15
C SER A 37 -0.97 -19.35 5.97
N LEU A 38 -1.57 -18.18 6.28
CA LEU A 38 -0.91 -16.90 6.12
C LEU A 38 0.19 -16.72 7.19
N LYS A 39 1.45 -16.77 6.74
CA LYS A 39 2.63 -16.65 7.61
C LYS A 39 3.00 -15.20 7.89
N ARG A 40 3.08 -14.39 6.83
CA ARG A 40 3.59 -13.01 6.87
C ARG A 40 2.87 -12.14 5.84
N VAL A 41 2.77 -10.85 6.13
CA VAL A 41 2.19 -9.82 5.26
C VAL A 41 3.21 -8.70 5.11
N LEU A 42 3.60 -8.42 3.87
CA LEU A 42 4.34 -7.22 3.53
C LEU A 42 3.34 -6.18 3.01
N TYR A 43 3.04 -5.17 3.82
CA TYR A 43 2.13 -4.08 3.43
C TYR A 43 2.95 -2.94 2.82
N VAL A 44 2.83 -2.77 1.50
CA VAL A 44 3.53 -1.71 0.76
C VAL A 44 2.62 -0.49 0.63
N TYR A 45 3.08 0.67 1.10
CA TYR A 45 2.34 1.93 1.05
C TYR A 45 3.17 3.08 0.48
N GLY A 46 2.55 4.24 0.25
CA GLY A 46 3.25 5.40 -0.29
C GLY A 46 2.36 6.64 -0.30
N ASP A 47 2.76 7.63 -1.08
CA ASP A 47 2.02 8.87 -1.27
C ASP A 47 0.62 8.63 -1.84
N LEU A 48 -0.39 9.06 -1.09
CA LEU A 48 -1.80 8.84 -1.44
C LEU A 48 -2.19 9.53 -2.76
N TRP A 49 -1.67 10.73 -3.04
CA TRP A 49 -1.94 11.42 -4.31
C TRP A 49 -1.40 10.64 -5.51
N SER A 50 -0.14 10.20 -5.43
CA SER A 50 0.52 9.40 -6.45
C SER A 50 -0.20 8.07 -6.68
N ALA A 51 -0.67 7.43 -5.61
CA ALA A 51 -1.47 6.20 -5.68
C ALA A 51 -2.80 6.45 -6.40
N ALA A 52 -3.59 7.44 -5.96
CA ALA A 52 -4.86 7.82 -6.59
C ALA A 52 -4.68 8.10 -8.09
N ARG A 53 -3.70 8.91 -8.44
CA ARG A 53 -3.41 9.24 -9.84
C ARG A 53 -3.03 8.02 -10.66
N SER A 54 -2.25 7.10 -10.09
CA SER A 54 -1.92 5.85 -10.76
C SER A 54 -3.18 5.02 -11.06
N HIS A 55 -4.19 5.05 -10.19
CA HIS A 55 -5.48 4.41 -10.45
C HIS A 55 -6.29 5.14 -11.52
N PHE A 56 -6.34 6.48 -11.52
CA PHE A 56 -7.01 7.24 -12.59
C PHE A 56 -6.40 6.96 -13.96
N ARG A 57 -5.07 7.02 -14.09
CA ARG A 57 -4.37 6.76 -15.37
C ARG A 57 -4.63 5.35 -15.91
N ARG A 58 -4.82 4.37 -15.04
CA ARG A 58 -5.10 2.98 -15.42
C ARG A 58 -6.58 2.69 -15.62
N ASN A 59 -7.46 3.67 -15.41
CA ASN A 59 -8.91 3.50 -15.36
C ASN A 59 -9.36 2.44 -14.33
N TRP A 60 -8.74 2.45 -13.14
CA TRP A 60 -8.95 1.48 -12.06
C TRP A 60 -9.58 2.07 -10.81
N VAL A 61 -9.91 3.37 -10.81
CA VAL A 61 -10.44 4.05 -9.62
C VAL A 61 -11.72 3.40 -9.12
N SER A 62 -12.71 3.17 -9.98
CA SER A 62 -14.00 2.61 -9.56
C SER A 62 -13.85 1.24 -8.90
N THR A 63 -13.00 0.38 -9.46
CA THR A 63 -12.66 -0.92 -8.88
C THR A 63 -11.99 -0.78 -7.51
N GLN A 64 -11.08 0.19 -7.34
CA GLN A 64 -10.44 0.42 -6.05
C GLN A 64 -11.40 0.97 -5.01
N VAL A 65 -12.27 1.91 -5.39
CA VAL A 65 -13.32 2.42 -4.50
C VAL A 65 -14.17 1.27 -3.98
N GLN A 66 -14.60 0.37 -4.86
CA GLN A 66 -15.38 -0.80 -4.46
C GLN A 66 -14.59 -1.74 -3.52
N LYS A 67 -13.34 -2.07 -3.88
CA LYS A 67 -12.47 -2.97 -3.09
C LYS A 67 -12.14 -2.40 -1.70
N LEU A 68 -11.88 -1.10 -1.62
CA LEU A 68 -11.46 -0.40 -0.40
C LEU A 68 -12.63 0.26 0.32
N GLN A 69 -13.87 -0.03 -0.10
CA GLN A 69 -15.10 0.53 0.46
C GLN A 69 -15.03 2.07 0.59
N GLY A 70 -14.50 2.72 -0.44
CA GLY A 70 -14.43 4.16 -0.56
C GLY A 70 -15.79 4.79 -0.87
N THR A 71 -15.82 6.11 -0.87
CA THR A 71 -17.04 6.91 -1.05
C THR A 71 -17.00 7.79 -2.30
N PHE A 72 -15.92 7.71 -3.10
CA PHE A 72 -15.79 8.42 -4.37
C PHE A 72 -16.78 7.86 -5.40
N ARG A 73 -17.81 8.63 -5.77
CA ARG A 73 -18.94 8.09 -6.55
C ARG A 73 -18.63 7.91 -8.03
N ASN A 74 -17.93 8.84 -8.66
CA ASN A 74 -17.38 8.76 -10.01
C ASN A 74 -16.61 10.06 -10.33
N GLY A 75 -15.85 10.10 -11.42
CA GLY A 75 -15.28 11.34 -11.96
C GLY A 75 -13.84 11.18 -12.43
N ASN A 76 -13.20 12.32 -12.68
CA ASN A 76 -11.79 12.37 -13.06
C ASN A 76 -10.92 12.86 -11.88
N ILE A 77 -9.61 13.03 -12.12
CA ILE A 77 -8.67 13.47 -11.09
C ILE A 77 -9.00 14.87 -10.53
N ASN A 78 -9.63 15.76 -11.32
CA ASN A 78 -10.09 17.06 -10.83
C ASN A 78 -11.25 16.90 -9.84
N THR A 79 -12.23 16.07 -10.18
CA THR A 79 -13.34 15.74 -9.27
C THR A 79 -12.81 15.18 -7.95
N PHE A 80 -11.85 14.26 -8.03
CA PHE A 80 -11.17 13.71 -6.85
C PHE A 80 -10.48 14.78 -6.02
N ALA A 81 -9.70 15.67 -6.64
CA ALA A 81 -9.03 16.76 -5.93
C ALA A 81 -10.02 17.67 -5.21
N SER A 82 -11.13 18.03 -5.86
CA SER A 82 -12.20 18.82 -5.26
C SER A 82 -12.85 18.11 -4.09
N GLU A 83 -13.10 16.80 -4.18
CA GLU A 83 -13.63 16.02 -3.05
C GLU A 83 -12.64 15.97 -1.86
N VAL A 84 -11.35 15.79 -2.14
CA VAL A 84 -10.30 15.81 -1.10
C VAL A 84 -10.28 17.16 -0.38
N ILE A 85 -10.36 18.26 -1.13
CA ILE A 85 -10.38 19.61 -0.55
C ILE A 85 -11.66 19.82 0.27
N LYS A 86 -12.82 19.41 -0.25
CA LYS A 86 -14.12 19.60 0.40
C LYS A 86 -14.23 18.79 1.69
N ARG A 87 -13.80 17.54 1.68
CA ARG A 87 -13.99 16.59 2.80
C ARG A 87 -12.79 16.56 3.75
N GLY A 88 -11.63 17.07 3.31
CA GLY A 88 -10.37 16.93 4.04
C GLY A 88 -9.84 15.50 4.05
N GLU A 89 -10.37 14.58 3.24
CA GLU A 89 -10.01 13.16 3.24
C GLU A 89 -9.90 12.53 1.86
N GLU A 90 -9.27 11.35 1.81
CA GLU A 90 -9.04 10.56 0.61
C GLU A 90 -10.25 9.65 0.33
N PRO A 91 -11.07 9.91 -0.71
CA PRO A 91 -12.36 9.25 -0.87
C PRO A 91 -12.30 7.86 -1.52
N ILE A 92 -11.15 7.37 -2.02
CA ILE A 92 -11.01 6.01 -2.59
C ILE A 92 -10.96 4.95 -1.47
N GLY A 93 -10.54 5.32 -0.26
CA GLY A 93 -10.52 4.41 0.91
C GLY A 93 -9.15 3.81 1.22
N MET A 94 -8.08 4.30 0.59
CA MET A 94 -6.70 3.85 0.81
C MET A 94 -6.24 4.10 2.24
N LYS A 95 -6.57 5.28 2.82
CA LYS A 95 -6.28 5.60 4.23
C LYS A 95 -6.99 4.63 5.16
N LYS A 96 -8.29 4.39 4.96
CA LYS A 96 -9.10 3.43 5.74
C LYS A 96 -8.53 2.02 5.67
N HIS A 97 -8.13 1.57 4.49
CA HIS A 97 -7.53 0.25 4.30
C HIS A 97 -6.19 0.11 5.03
N PHE A 98 -5.32 1.12 4.98
CA PHE A 98 -4.08 1.14 5.76
C PHE A 98 -4.39 1.03 7.26
N MET A 99 -5.34 1.84 7.75
CA MET A 99 -5.69 1.85 9.17
C MET A 99 -6.16 0.47 9.63
N ALA A 100 -7.06 -0.17 8.88
CA ALA A 100 -7.52 -1.51 9.19
C ALA A 100 -6.38 -2.53 9.34
N TRP A 101 -5.41 -2.53 8.42
CA TRP A 101 -4.24 -3.41 8.51
C TRP A 101 -3.32 -3.05 9.68
N SER A 102 -3.18 -1.76 9.97
CA SER A 102 -2.37 -1.29 11.08
C SER A 102 -2.97 -1.64 12.44
N ASP A 103 -4.30 -1.58 12.58
CA ASP A 103 -5.02 -2.04 13.77
C ASP A 103 -4.92 -3.57 13.89
N ALA A 104 -5.05 -4.28 12.77
CA ALA A 104 -4.88 -5.73 12.73
C ALA A 104 -3.48 -6.14 13.22
N ALA A 105 -2.43 -5.39 12.91
CA ALA A 105 -1.06 -5.66 13.36
C ALA A 105 -0.87 -5.60 14.88
N GLU A 106 -1.78 -4.96 15.61
CA GLU A 106 -1.78 -4.90 17.07
C GLU A 106 -2.57 -6.05 17.71
N THR A 107 -3.31 -6.84 16.93
CA THR A 107 -4.05 -8.01 17.43
C THR A 107 -3.13 -9.22 17.65
N PRO A 108 -3.44 -10.13 18.60
CA PRO A 108 -2.66 -11.34 18.83
C PRO A 108 -2.46 -12.20 17.56
N GLN A 109 -3.46 -12.24 16.69
CA GLN A 109 -3.43 -13.05 15.47
C GLN A 109 -2.33 -12.62 14.48
N PHE A 110 -2.10 -11.31 14.34
CA PHE A 110 -1.12 -10.74 13.41
C PHE A 110 0.08 -10.09 14.09
N LYS A 111 0.19 -10.19 15.42
CA LYS A 111 1.35 -9.68 16.15
C LYS A 111 2.63 -10.20 15.51
N ASN A 112 3.53 -9.28 15.17
CA ASN A 112 4.79 -9.54 14.45
C ASN A 112 4.67 -10.06 13.00
N LYS A 113 3.47 -10.34 12.47
CA LYS A 113 3.26 -10.91 11.12
C LYS A 113 3.09 -9.88 9.99
N ILE A 114 2.93 -8.59 10.27
CA ILE A 114 2.71 -7.56 9.22
C ILE A 114 3.84 -6.53 9.21
N LEU A 115 4.67 -6.48 8.17
CA LEU A 115 5.69 -5.44 8.00
C LEU A 115 5.19 -4.34 7.06
N PHE A 116 5.19 -3.09 7.51
CA PHE A 116 4.81 -1.94 6.69
C PHE A 116 6.06 -1.32 6.07
N VAL A 117 6.08 -1.15 4.75
CA VAL A 117 7.22 -0.57 4.03
C VAL A 117 6.75 0.39 2.94
N THR A 118 7.56 1.41 2.64
CA THR A 118 7.35 2.18 1.41
C THR A 118 7.99 1.46 0.23
N LEU A 119 7.74 1.95 -0.99
CA LEU A 119 8.40 1.45 -2.19
C LEU A 119 9.93 1.65 -2.15
N GLU A 120 10.37 2.76 -1.56
CA GLU A 120 11.79 3.10 -1.40
C GLU A 120 12.47 2.22 -0.35
N ASP A 121 11.73 1.76 0.66
CA ASP A 121 12.25 0.89 1.73
C ASP A 121 12.32 -0.58 1.33
N LEU A 122 11.83 -0.97 0.14
CA LEU A 122 11.78 -2.37 -0.29
C LEU A 122 13.17 -3.02 -0.37
N SER A 123 14.21 -2.24 -0.69
CA SER A 123 15.59 -2.72 -0.77
C SER A 123 16.28 -2.89 0.59
N ASN A 124 15.62 -2.49 1.70
CA ASN A 124 16.22 -2.58 3.03
C ASN A 124 16.36 -4.03 3.48
N GLN A 125 17.48 -4.37 4.14
CA GLN A 125 17.77 -5.72 4.64
C GLN A 125 16.65 -6.28 5.53
N GLN A 126 15.99 -5.41 6.32
CA GLN A 126 14.84 -5.77 7.14
C GLN A 126 13.72 -6.48 6.34
N VAL A 127 13.53 -6.13 5.06
CA VAL A 127 12.52 -6.77 4.21
C VAL A 127 12.93 -8.19 3.85
N SER A 128 14.19 -8.39 3.47
CA SER A 128 14.76 -9.72 3.21
C SER A 128 14.66 -10.62 4.44
N ASP A 129 15.05 -10.10 5.61
CA ASP A 129 15.01 -10.83 6.89
C ASP A 129 13.57 -11.19 7.25
N PHE A 130 12.65 -10.23 7.12
CA PHE A 130 11.23 -10.47 7.38
C PHE A 130 10.65 -11.51 6.45
N LEU A 131 11.00 -11.50 5.16
CA LEU A 131 10.51 -12.50 4.20
C LEU A 131 11.21 -13.85 4.34
N GLY A 132 12.37 -13.91 4.99
CA GLY A 132 13.19 -15.12 5.10
C GLY A 132 13.91 -15.46 3.79
N ILE A 133 14.27 -14.44 2.99
CA ILE A 133 15.05 -14.64 1.78
C ILE A 133 16.51 -14.86 2.18
N VAL A 134 17.04 -16.04 1.87
CA VAL A 134 18.47 -16.38 2.03
C VAL A 134 19.12 -16.32 0.64
N GLY A 135 20.02 -15.36 0.41
CA GLY A 135 20.64 -15.15 -0.92
C GLY A 135 20.50 -13.70 -1.41
N PRO A 136 20.54 -13.42 -2.73
CA PRO A 136 20.57 -12.07 -3.26
C PRO A 136 19.40 -11.24 -2.71
N SER A 137 19.77 -10.24 -1.91
CA SER A 137 18.87 -9.42 -1.11
C SER A 137 17.85 -8.68 -1.99
N MET A 138 16.74 -8.25 -1.37
CA MET A 138 15.84 -7.25 -1.92
C MET A 138 16.56 -5.98 -2.43
N SER A 139 17.82 -5.75 -2.04
CA SER A 139 18.72 -4.73 -2.61
C SER A 139 18.79 -4.74 -4.14
N ASN A 140 18.58 -5.90 -4.78
CA ASN A 140 18.59 -6.03 -6.23
C ASN A 140 17.28 -5.58 -6.89
N PHE A 141 16.22 -5.34 -6.12
CA PHE A 141 14.98 -4.82 -6.63
C PHE A 141 15.07 -3.30 -6.82
N GLN A 142 15.26 -2.88 -8.07
CA GLN A 142 15.25 -1.47 -8.44
C GLN A 142 13.91 -1.06 -9.03
N ILE A 143 13.28 -0.07 -8.41
CA ILE A 143 12.14 0.62 -9.02
C ILE A 143 12.72 1.67 -9.96
N LYS A 144 12.54 1.49 -11.26
CA LYS A 144 12.86 2.55 -12.22
C LYS A 144 12.05 3.80 -11.87
N PRO A 145 12.69 4.96 -11.62
CA PRO A 145 11.98 6.21 -11.43
C PRO A 145 11.08 6.41 -12.66
N ARG A 146 9.79 6.60 -12.44
CA ARG A 146 8.92 7.07 -13.53
C ARG A 146 9.12 8.58 -13.61
N ASN A 147 9.39 9.10 -14.81
CA ASN A 147 9.31 10.54 -15.07
C ASN A 147 7.98 11.04 -14.50
N ARG A 148 8.07 11.75 -13.38
CA ARG A 148 6.90 12.17 -12.63
C ARG A 148 6.21 13.26 -13.43
N TYR A 149 4.90 13.28 -13.29
CA TYR A 149 4.05 14.26 -13.94
C TYR A 149 4.39 15.68 -13.46
N GLN A 150 4.99 16.48 -14.34
CA GLN A 150 5.50 17.81 -13.98
C GLN A 150 4.39 18.88 -13.91
N ASN A 151 3.20 18.64 -14.49
CA ASN A 151 2.12 19.64 -14.59
C ASN A 151 0.93 19.37 -13.66
N ASP A 152 1.14 19.51 -12.35
CA ASP A 152 0.07 19.36 -11.34
C ASP A 152 -0.15 20.60 -10.46
N GLN A 153 0.35 21.76 -10.87
CA GLN A 153 0.28 22.96 -10.03
C GLN A 153 -1.15 23.32 -9.60
N HIS A 154 -2.16 22.91 -10.39
CA HIS A 154 -3.58 23.11 -10.07
C HIS A 154 -4.11 22.24 -8.91
N PHE A 155 -3.35 21.25 -8.42
CA PHE A 155 -3.78 20.33 -7.35
C PHE A 155 -3.07 20.55 -6.01
N THR A 156 -2.35 21.65 -5.84
CA THR A 156 -1.49 21.91 -4.67
C THR A 156 -2.21 21.67 -3.33
N LYS A 157 -3.40 22.24 -3.14
CA LYS A 157 -4.16 22.09 -1.89
C LYS A 157 -4.54 20.64 -1.59
N ALA A 158 -5.04 19.90 -2.58
CA ALA A 158 -5.39 18.49 -2.41
C ALA A 158 -4.15 17.63 -2.09
N LYS A 159 -3.02 17.92 -2.75
CA LYS A 159 -1.74 17.26 -2.49
C LYS A 159 -1.24 17.48 -1.07
N GLU A 160 -1.32 18.71 -0.56
CA GLU A 160 -0.90 19.04 0.80
C GLU A 160 -1.71 18.29 1.85
N ILE A 161 -3.03 18.24 1.70
CA ILE A 161 -3.92 17.45 2.57
C ILE A 161 -3.50 15.98 2.58
N LEU A 162 -3.32 15.37 1.40
CA LEU A 162 -2.94 13.97 1.29
C LEU A 162 -1.50 13.70 1.73
N LYS A 163 -0.59 14.67 1.61
CA LYS A 163 0.77 14.59 2.13
C LYS A 163 0.77 14.52 3.66
N THR A 164 -0.04 15.33 4.32
CA THR A 164 -0.23 15.26 5.78
C THR A 164 -0.77 13.90 6.20
N HIS A 165 -1.77 13.38 5.49
CA HIS A 165 -2.26 12.02 5.73
C HIS A 165 -1.18 10.95 5.57
N THR A 166 -0.42 11.01 4.48
CA THR A 166 0.70 10.09 4.22
C THR A 166 1.73 10.14 5.34
N ALA A 167 2.05 11.33 5.85
CA ALA A 167 2.97 11.49 6.98
C ALA A 167 2.45 10.82 8.26
N THR A 168 1.15 10.95 8.56
CA THR A 168 0.51 10.25 9.68
C THR A 168 0.62 8.74 9.53
N LEU A 169 0.32 8.20 8.34
CA LEU A 169 0.43 6.77 8.06
C LEU A 169 1.87 6.27 8.25
N ARG A 170 2.85 7.06 7.77
CA ARG A 170 4.28 6.74 7.92
C ARG A 170 4.71 6.70 9.39
N LYS A 171 4.31 7.68 10.19
CA LYS A 171 4.60 7.70 11.64
C LYS A 171 4.04 6.46 12.33
N ARG A 172 2.80 6.07 11.98
CA ARG A 172 2.16 4.87 12.52
C ARG A 172 2.89 3.58 12.11
N ALA A 173 3.23 3.42 10.82
CA ALA A 173 4.02 2.28 10.33
C ALA A 173 5.35 2.13 11.07
N ILE A 174 6.08 3.23 11.26
CA ILE A 174 7.37 3.24 11.98
C ILE A 174 7.18 2.74 13.42
N ASN A 175 6.16 3.23 14.13
CA ASN A 175 5.88 2.82 15.49
C ASN A 175 5.55 1.33 15.60
N ILE A 176 4.71 0.81 14.70
CA ILE A 176 4.36 -0.62 14.64
C ILE A 176 5.62 -1.45 14.37
N ASN A 177 6.42 -1.07 13.38
CA ASN A 177 7.64 -1.79 13.03
C ASN A 177 8.68 -1.79 14.16
N LYS A 178 8.81 -0.70 14.93
CA LYS A 178 9.74 -0.61 16.08
C LYS A 178 9.37 -1.56 17.21
N ARG A 179 8.08 -1.67 17.54
CA ARG A 179 7.57 -2.55 18.62
C ARG A 179 7.77 -4.05 18.35
N LYS A 180 8.11 -4.43 17.12
CA LYS A 180 8.44 -5.82 16.79
C LYS A 180 9.86 -6.24 17.19
N LYS A 181 10.73 -5.26 17.45
CA LYS A 181 12.13 -5.50 17.82
C LYS A 181 12.32 -5.75 19.32
N THR A 182 11.26 -5.54 20.11
CA THR A 182 11.15 -5.83 21.54
C THR A 182 10.33 -7.10 21.74
#